data_AF-J1EQP5-F1
#
_entry.id   AF-J1EQP5-F1
#
_cell.length_a   1.000
_cell.length_b   1.000
_cell.length_c   1.000
_cell.angle_alpha   90.00
_cell.angle_beta   90.00
_cell.angle_gamma   90.00
#
_symmetry.space_group_name_H-M   'P 1'
#
loop_
_entity.id
_entity.type
_entity.pdbx_description
1 polymer ?
#
loop_
_entity_poly.entity_id
_entity_poly.type
_entity_poly.pdbx_seq_one_letter_code
_entity_poly.pdbx_strand_id
1 'polypeptide(L)'
;MERCDRFEDVDHDALQDLRAVIEAEVWRRVVQYASGFPAGNAFPDLERLTGECYLSAERYWIQDEPWFAKVGRQREVCFSYFVRCLERQNALNADDRDYLGLEVHFRWRRESGSFHWVATDSSSI
;
A
#
# COMPACT_ATOMS: atom_id res chain seq x y z
N MET A 1 13.21 6.69 -18.85
CA MET A 1 13.53 5.94 -17.63
C MET A 1 14.25 6.89 -16.70
N GLU A 2 13.84 6.93 -15.44
CA GLU A 2 14.29 7.79 -14.34
C GLU A 2 14.00 9.28 -14.44
N ARG A 3 12.89 9.68 -13.82
CA ARG A 3 12.84 10.92 -13.06
C ARG A 3 12.29 10.60 -11.67
N CYS A 4 13.20 10.15 -10.83
CA CYS A 4 13.00 10.12 -9.39
C CYS A 4 13.14 11.58 -8.93
N ASP A 5 12.06 12.36 -9.02
CA ASP A 5 12.07 13.72 -8.49
C ASP A 5 12.28 13.61 -6.98
N ARG A 6 13.45 14.11 -6.55
CA ARG A 6 13.96 13.99 -5.19
C ARG A 6 12.91 14.42 -4.17
N PHE A 7 12.87 13.67 -3.06
CA PHE A 7 12.12 13.90 -1.84
C PHE A 7 12.28 15.31 -1.20
N GLU A 8 13.16 16.16 -1.74
CA GLU A 8 13.58 17.45 -1.16
C GLU A 8 12.49 18.55 -1.22
N ASP A 9 11.43 18.37 -2.01
CA ASP A 9 10.33 19.36 -2.17
C ASP A 9 9.10 19.11 -1.27
N VAL A 10 9.11 18.04 -0.48
CA VAL A 10 7.99 17.66 0.39
C VAL A 10 8.45 17.75 1.84
N ASP A 11 7.69 18.49 2.65
CA ASP A 11 7.96 18.71 4.07
C ASP A 11 8.17 17.37 4.79
N HIS A 12 9.38 17.16 5.32
CA HIS A 12 9.79 15.88 5.90
C HIS A 12 8.94 15.51 7.12
N ASP A 13 8.52 16.50 7.90
CA ASP A 13 7.70 16.28 9.10
C ASP A 13 6.27 15.90 8.69
N ALA A 14 5.72 16.57 7.68
CA ALA A 14 4.43 16.19 7.09
C ALA A 14 4.45 14.78 6.49
N LEU A 15 5.60 14.34 5.96
CA LEU A 15 5.79 12.98 5.46
C LEU A 15 5.88 11.93 6.57
N GLN A 16 6.52 12.25 7.69
CA GLN A 16 6.61 11.36 8.86
C GLN A 16 5.22 11.08 9.45
N ASP A 17 4.44 12.14 9.66
CA ASP A 17 3.07 12.03 10.16
C ASP A 17 2.19 11.24 9.19
N LEU A 18 2.33 11.50 7.89
CA LEU A 18 1.58 10.80 6.85
C LEU A 18 1.95 9.32 6.77
N ARG A 19 3.24 8.98 6.93
CA ARG A 19 3.71 7.59 7.00
C ARG A 19 3.06 6.84 8.16
N ALA A 20 3.04 7.43 9.36
CA ALA A 20 2.43 6.80 10.53
C ALA A 20 0.91 6.55 10.32
N VAL A 21 0.21 7.51 9.71
CA VAL A 21 -1.23 7.37 9.37
C VAL A 21 -1.46 6.24 8.36
N ILE A 22 -0.63 6.16 7.33
CA ILE A 22 -0.72 5.13 6.29
C ILE A 22 -0.45 3.75 6.88
N GLU A 23 0.63 3.61 7.65
CA GLU A 23 1.00 2.36 8.32
C GLU A 23 -0.11 1.89 9.28
N ALA A 24 -0.71 2.81 10.05
CA ALA A 24 -1.83 2.48 10.93
C ALA A 24 -3.05 1.96 10.14
N GLU A 25 -3.37 2.57 9.00
CA GLU A 25 -4.48 2.10 8.14
C GLU A 25 -4.18 0.72 7.52
N VAL A 26 -2.94 0.49 7.09
CA VAL A 26 -2.49 -0.82 6.59
C VAL A 26 -2.70 -1.90 7.65
N TRP A 27 -2.21 -1.69 8.87
CA TRP A 27 -2.37 -2.65 9.96
C TRP A 27 -3.82 -2.82 10.39
N ARG A 28 -4.62 -1.75 10.37
CA ARG A 28 -6.06 -1.82 10.61
C ARG A 28 -6.74 -2.76 9.62
N ARG A 29 -6.35 -2.75 8.34
CA ARG A 29 -6.91 -3.64 7.30
C ARG A 29 -6.50 -5.09 7.48
N VAL A 30 -5.22 -5.33 7.80
CA VAL A 30 -4.71 -6.66 8.16
C VAL A 30 -5.50 -7.24 9.33
N VAL A 31 -5.71 -6.47 10.40
CA VAL A 31 -6.48 -6.90 11.58
C VAL A 31 -7.95 -7.17 11.24
N GLN A 32 -8.59 -6.29 10.45
CA GLN A 32 -9.97 -6.50 10.01
C GLN A 32 -10.12 -7.80 9.23
N TYR A 33 -9.18 -8.07 8.32
CA TYR A 33 -9.15 -9.30 7.55
C TYR A 33 -8.97 -10.54 8.46
N ALA A 34 -7.96 -10.52 9.33
CA ALA A 34 -7.70 -11.62 10.27
C ALA A 34 -8.87 -11.90 11.22
N SER A 35 -9.71 -10.89 11.48
CA SER A 35 -10.89 -11.01 12.34
C SER A 35 -12.12 -11.60 11.62
N GLY A 36 -11.98 -12.12 10.39
CA GLY A 36 -13.05 -12.75 9.63
C GLY A 36 -14.10 -11.76 9.08
N PHE A 37 -13.82 -10.45 9.12
CA PHE A 37 -14.64 -9.47 8.42
C PHE A 37 -14.26 -9.50 6.93
N PRO A 38 -15.21 -9.76 6.02
CA PRO A 38 -14.90 -9.79 4.60
C PRO A 38 -14.64 -8.37 4.11
N ALA A 39 -13.36 -7.98 4.07
CA ALA A 39 -12.95 -6.74 3.43
C ALA A 39 -12.78 -6.97 1.91
N GLY A 40 -13.82 -7.45 1.22
CA GLY A 40 -13.80 -7.70 -0.22
C GLY A 40 -12.67 -8.63 -0.71
N ASN A 41 -12.39 -8.60 -2.02
CA ASN A 41 -11.36 -9.40 -2.71
C ASN A 41 -9.91 -8.98 -2.37
N ALA A 42 -9.64 -8.41 -1.19
CA ALA A 42 -8.37 -7.76 -0.89
C ALA A 42 -7.31 -8.69 -0.27
N PHE A 43 -7.67 -9.90 0.12
CA PHE A 43 -6.76 -10.83 0.78
C PHE A 43 -7.07 -12.31 0.43
N PRO A 44 -6.03 -13.16 0.38
CA PRO A 44 -6.14 -14.60 0.10
C PRO A 44 -6.71 -15.39 1.29
N ASP A 45 -7.49 -16.43 1.02
CA ASP A 45 -8.23 -17.25 2.01
C ASP A 45 -7.50 -17.45 3.35
N LEU A 46 -8.12 -16.97 4.44
CA LEU A 46 -7.62 -17.05 5.82
C LEU A 46 -7.13 -18.44 6.22
N GLU A 47 -7.77 -19.49 5.71
CA GLU A 47 -7.43 -20.89 6.03
C GLU A 47 -6.02 -21.28 5.59
N ARG A 48 -5.47 -20.60 4.58
CA ARG A 48 -4.12 -20.84 4.06
C ARG A 48 -3.04 -20.08 4.83
N LEU A 49 -3.41 -19.05 5.60
CA LEU A 49 -2.46 -18.16 6.25
C LEU A 49 -2.01 -18.69 7.64
N THR A 50 -0.79 -18.34 8.01
CA THR A 50 -0.25 -18.53 9.37
C THR A 50 -0.80 -17.50 10.35
N GLY A 51 -1.24 -16.34 9.84
CA GLY A 51 -1.55 -15.14 10.62
C GLY A 51 -0.37 -14.16 10.74
N GLU A 52 0.83 -14.56 10.29
CA GLU A 52 2.00 -13.70 10.26
C GLU A 52 2.03 -12.85 8.99
N CYS A 53 2.47 -11.60 9.13
CA CYS A 53 2.62 -10.67 8.01
C CYS A 53 3.65 -9.59 8.32
N TYR A 54 4.22 -9.01 7.27
CA TYR A 54 5.25 -7.98 7.38
C TYR A 54 5.18 -6.99 6.21
N LEU A 55 5.70 -5.79 6.44
CA LEU A 55 5.87 -4.80 5.39
C LEU A 55 7.06 -5.18 4.51
N SER A 56 6.79 -5.52 3.25
CA SER A 56 7.78 -6.00 2.29
C SER A 56 8.42 -4.88 1.47
N ALA A 57 7.66 -3.83 1.17
CA ALA A 57 8.15 -2.68 0.44
C ALA A 57 7.31 -1.42 0.74
N GLU A 58 7.99 -0.29 0.68
CA GLU A 58 7.40 1.05 0.68
C GLU A 58 7.85 1.74 -0.61
N ARG A 59 6.93 2.36 -1.34
CA ARG A 59 7.23 3.10 -2.56
C ARG A 59 6.62 4.48 -2.52
N TYR A 60 7.34 5.42 -3.11
CA TYR A 60 6.98 6.83 -3.10
C TYR A 60 7.25 7.41 -4.47
N TRP A 61 6.31 8.20 -4.98
CA TRP A 61 6.50 8.93 -6.23
C TRP A 61 5.60 10.16 -6.27
N ILE A 62 5.96 11.10 -7.14
CA ILE A 62 5.16 12.29 -7.41
C ILE A 62 4.50 12.10 -8.77
N GLN A 63 3.19 12.29 -8.84
CA GLN A 63 2.48 12.44 -10.10
C GLN A 63 2.26 13.92 -10.35
N ASP A 64 2.98 14.46 -11.33
CA ASP A 64 2.90 15.86 -11.74
C ASP A 64 2.96 15.97 -13.27
N GLU A 65 1.95 15.36 -13.92
CA GLU A 65 1.92 15.28 -15.37
C GLU A 65 1.48 16.62 -15.99
N PRO A 66 2.04 17.05 -17.14
CA PRO A 66 1.69 18.31 -17.79
C PRO A 66 0.19 18.48 -18.13
N TRP A 67 -0.55 17.38 -18.24
CA TRP A 67 -1.98 17.39 -18.53
C TRP A 67 -2.87 17.52 -17.29
N PHE A 68 -2.33 17.39 -16.07
CA PHE A 68 -3.11 17.51 -14.83
C PHE A 68 -3.83 18.86 -14.74
N ALA A 69 -3.11 19.95 -15.03
CA ALA A 69 -3.68 21.29 -15.06
C ALA A 69 -4.86 21.43 -16.05
N LYS A 70 -4.84 20.68 -17.17
CA LYS A 70 -5.91 20.72 -18.18
C LYS A 70 -7.22 20.07 -17.72
N VAL A 71 -7.15 19.19 -16.72
CA VAL A 71 -8.31 18.46 -16.17
C VAL A 71 -8.62 18.87 -14.73
N GLY A 72 -8.09 20.02 -14.27
CA GLY A 72 -8.28 20.50 -12.89
C GLY A 72 -7.67 19.58 -11.83
N ARG A 73 -6.71 18.72 -12.21
CA ARG A 73 -5.92 17.92 -11.27
C ARG A 73 -4.67 18.69 -10.87
N GLN A 74 -4.14 18.33 -9.71
CA GLN A 74 -2.95 18.94 -9.13
C GLN A 74 -1.88 17.88 -8.91
N ARG A 75 -0.66 18.34 -8.65
CA ARG A 75 0.46 17.51 -8.19
C ARG A 75 -0.01 16.63 -7.02
N GLU A 76 0.18 15.33 -7.17
CA GLU A 76 -0.23 14.32 -6.21
C GLU A 76 1.02 13.60 -5.69
N VAL A 77 1.18 13.53 -4.37
CA VAL A 77 2.22 12.68 -3.76
C VAL A 77 1.60 11.32 -3.52
N CYS A 78 2.25 10.28 -4.04
CA CYS A 78 1.75 8.92 -4.01
C CYS A 78 2.66 8.04 -3.15
N PHE A 79 2.02 7.16 -2.39
CA PHE A 79 2.61 6.21 -1.46
C PHE A 79 2.02 4.84 -1.75
N SER A 80 2.84 3.80 -1.77
CA SER A 80 2.36 2.42 -1.80
C SER A 80 3.07 1.59 -0.74
N TYR A 81 2.29 0.85 0.04
CA TYR A 81 2.77 -0.08 1.06
C TYR A 81 2.39 -1.49 0.64
N PHE A 82 3.38 -2.38 0.60
CA PHE A 82 3.20 -3.78 0.24
C PHE A 82 3.33 -4.64 1.49
N VAL A 83 2.22 -5.15 2.01
CA VAL A 83 2.22 -6.14 3.09
C VAL A 83 2.23 -7.54 2.50
N ARG A 84 3.15 -8.38 2.96
CA ARG A 84 3.16 -9.82 2.66
C ARG A 84 2.59 -10.59 3.84
N CYS A 85 1.79 -11.60 3.56
CA CYS A 85 1.26 -12.53 4.54
C CYS A 85 1.88 -13.91 4.32
N LEU A 86 2.28 -14.58 5.39
CA LEU A 86 2.90 -15.89 5.31
C LEU A 86 1.83 -16.99 5.27
N GLU A 87 1.99 -17.95 4.35
CA GLU A 87 1.14 -19.13 4.23
C GLU A 87 1.65 -20.30 5.07
N ARG A 88 0.74 -21.17 5.49
CA ARG A 88 1.10 -22.46 6.09
C ARG A 88 1.78 -23.30 5.01
N GLN A 89 2.99 -23.79 5.29
CA GLN A 89 3.64 -24.75 4.43
C GLN A 89 2.79 -26.02 4.34
N ASN A 90 2.24 -26.29 3.15
CA ASN A 90 1.63 -27.58 2.84
C ASN A 90 2.68 -28.46 2.15
N ALA A 91 2.67 -29.77 2.41
CA ALA A 91 3.68 -30.72 1.92
C ALA A 91 3.90 -30.74 0.38
N LEU A 92 3.02 -30.10 -0.39
CA LEU A 92 3.09 -29.95 -1.85
C LEU A 92 3.78 -28.65 -2.32
N ASN A 93 3.92 -27.65 -1.45
CA ASN A 93 4.55 -26.35 -1.73
C ASN A 93 5.77 -26.18 -0.81
N ALA A 94 6.80 -27.00 -1.03
CA ALA A 94 8.02 -27.01 -0.21
C ALA A 94 8.98 -25.82 -0.48
N ASP A 95 8.62 -24.94 -1.40
CA ASP A 95 9.29 -23.65 -1.56
C ASP A 95 8.63 -22.66 -0.60
N ASP A 96 9.43 -21.93 0.20
CA ASP A 96 9.01 -20.78 1.03
C ASP A 96 8.41 -19.67 0.15
N ARG A 97 7.20 -19.90 -0.36
CA ARG A 97 6.50 -18.93 -1.19
C ARG A 97 5.77 -17.98 -0.26
N ASP A 98 6.41 -16.84 0.00
CA ASP A 98 5.69 -15.62 0.33
C ASP A 98 4.59 -15.42 -0.72
N TYR A 99 3.33 -15.33 -0.31
CA TYR A 99 2.27 -14.96 -1.24
C TYR A 99 2.21 -13.43 -1.40
N LEU A 100 1.83 -13.00 -2.59
CA LEU A 100 1.61 -11.60 -2.94
C LEU A 100 0.41 -11.07 -2.13
N GLY A 101 0.70 -10.20 -1.17
CA GLY A 101 -0.26 -9.76 -0.15
C GLY A 101 -0.97 -8.45 -0.47
N LEU A 102 -1.38 -7.73 0.57
CA LEU A 102 -2.13 -6.48 0.43
C LEU A 102 -1.22 -5.35 -0.05
N GLU A 103 -1.56 -4.73 -1.17
CA GLU A 103 -0.98 -3.44 -1.54
C GLU A 103 -1.98 -2.33 -1.19
N VAL A 104 -1.53 -1.34 -0.43
CA VAL A 104 -2.35 -0.15 -0.13
C VAL A 104 -1.69 1.07 -0.75
N HIS A 105 -2.41 1.64 -1.72
CA HIS A 105 -2.04 2.87 -2.42
C HIS A 105 -2.69 4.05 -1.74
N PHE A 106 -1.89 5.01 -1.29
CA PHE A 106 -2.34 6.30 -0.81
C PHE A 106 -1.89 7.40 -1.75
N ARG A 107 -2.76 8.40 -1.89
CA ARG A 107 -2.57 9.56 -2.74
C ARG A 107 -2.96 10.80 -1.98
N TRP A 108 -1.99 11.65 -1.72
CA TRP A 108 -2.19 12.91 -1.03
C TRP A 108 -2.24 14.07 -2.03
N ARG A 109 -3.24 14.93 -1.85
CA ARG A 109 -3.39 16.20 -2.56
C ARG A 109 -3.00 17.34 -1.63
N ARG A 110 -1.92 18.03 -1.98
CA ARG A 110 -1.31 19.05 -1.13
C ARG A 110 -2.24 20.21 -0.80
N GLU A 111 -2.92 20.80 -1.80
CA GLU A 111 -3.73 22.01 -1.56
C GLU A 111 -5.01 21.75 -0.76
N SER A 112 -5.64 20.59 -0.96
CA SER A 112 -6.84 20.21 -0.20
C SER A 112 -6.52 19.56 1.14
N GLY A 113 -5.25 19.23 1.41
CA GLY A 113 -4.83 18.46 2.57
C GLY A 113 -5.49 17.07 2.66
N SER A 114 -6.10 16.59 1.57
CA SER A 114 -6.92 15.38 1.58
C SER A 114 -6.13 14.19 1.05
N PHE A 115 -6.39 13.02 1.61
CA PHE A 115 -5.86 11.75 1.09
C PHE A 115 -6.99 10.92 0.47
N HIS A 116 -6.65 10.23 -0.60
CA HIS A 116 -7.44 9.15 -1.18
C HIS A 116 -6.61 7.88 -1.09
N TRP A 117 -7.26 6.74 -0.89
CA TRP A 117 -6.55 5.47 -0.82
C TRP A 117 -7.36 4.35 -1.46
N VAL A 118 -6.65 3.32 -1.92
CA VAL A 118 -7.21 2.09 -2.48
C VAL A 118 -6.35 0.93 -2.00
N ALA A 119 -7.00 -0.15 -1.56
CA ALA A 119 -6.32 -1.39 -1.27
C ALA A 119 -6.64 -2.42 -2.36
N THR A 120 -5.63 -3.13 -2.81
CA THR A 120 -5.75 -4.17 -3.83
C THR A 120 -5.07 -5.43 -3.36
N ASP A 121 -5.67 -6.59 -3.64
CA ASP A 121 -4.95 -7.85 -3.57
C ASP A 121 -3.85 -7.83 -4.65
N SER A 122 -2.59 -7.97 -4.23
CA SER A 122 -1.47 -7.98 -5.17
C SER A 122 -1.16 -9.37 -5.71
N SER A 123 -1.97 -10.39 -5.39
CA SER A 123 -1.80 -11.82 -5.70
C SER A 123 -1.42 -12.22 -7.14
N SER A 124 -1.42 -11.28 -8.09
CA SER A 124 -1.33 -11.53 -9.53
C SER A 124 -0.37 -10.61 -10.32
N ILE A 125 0.62 -9.96 -9.71
CA ILE A 125 1.66 -9.19 -10.45
C ILE A 125 2.94 -10.00 -10.66
#